data_AF-A0A914V4R6-F1
#
_entry.id   AF-A0A914V4R6-F1
#
_cell.length_a   1.000
_cell.length_b   1.000
_cell.length_c   1.000
_cell.angle_alpha   90.00
_cell.angle_beta   90.00
_cell.angle_gamma   90.00
#
_symmetry.space_group_name_H-M   'P 1'
#
loop_
_entity.id
_entity.type
_entity.pdbx_description
1 polymer ?
#
loop_
_entity_poly.entity_id
_entity_poly.type
_entity_poly.pdbx_seq_one_letter_code
_entity_poly.pdbx_strand_id
1 'polypeptide(L)'
;MASTSRKTAIAVCQMTSTHDVENNFNVCADLIRQAKDKNAKMVFLPECFDYVGRNKEEAIGLAVAEDGPLIARFRELARQNDLWLSLGGFHEINAETKKNPFNTHLIINNEGATVAKYRKLHLFDVNIPGKVRLMESDFSTAGDRLVQPVQTPAGVVALSTCYDVRFPELSVWQRKRGAQILTFPSAFTASTGAAHWEVLLRARAVETQCYVVGATQTGWHNEKRESYGHAMVVDPWGKILAEISDGSTGVEVVEIDLDYVDKLTETVAFGEHTIHSATIFYRTPLSYAFVNRKPVVLGHVLVSPIRVVHHLTELTNEETADLFNAAKIVQWVLESVYDVTSSTVSVQDGPDAGQSVKHVHAHILPRRPGDFGDAPGNNIYEAIVTHDRDPNSALFRTIEHMAAETEVYRKVIAANRDKL
;
A
#
# COMPACT_ATOMS: atom_id res chain seq x y z
N MET A 1 7.13 -4.74 26.59
CA MET A 1 5.77 -4.14 26.67
C MET A 1 4.92 -4.88 25.64
N ALA A 2 3.74 -5.39 26.03
CA ALA A 2 2.86 -6.09 25.10
C ALA A 2 2.49 -5.13 23.96
N SER A 3 2.81 -5.50 22.72
CA SER A 3 2.42 -4.74 21.52
C SER A 3 0.91 -4.58 21.54
N THR A 4 0.42 -3.35 21.68
CA THR A 4 -1.00 -3.06 21.53
C THR A 4 -1.39 -3.36 20.09
N SER A 5 -2.28 -4.33 19.90
CA SER A 5 -2.73 -4.76 18.57
C SER A 5 -3.20 -3.58 17.73
N ARG A 6 -2.72 -3.46 16.49
CA ARG A 6 -3.08 -2.37 15.56
C ARG A 6 -4.39 -2.67 14.83
N LYS A 7 -5.42 -2.92 15.63
CA LYS A 7 -6.80 -3.15 15.18
C LYS A 7 -7.56 -1.83 15.06
N THR A 8 -8.24 -1.64 13.95
CA THR A 8 -9.06 -0.46 13.70
C THR A 8 -10.38 -0.84 13.02
N ALA A 9 -11.49 -0.27 13.50
CA ALA A 9 -12.77 -0.39 12.83
C ALA A 9 -12.88 0.59 11.64
N ILE A 10 -13.26 0.08 10.47
CA ILE A 10 -13.51 0.87 9.26
C ILE A 10 -14.91 0.57 8.72
N ALA A 11 -15.51 1.55 8.04
CA ALA A 11 -16.86 1.43 7.50
C ALA A 11 -16.88 1.54 5.98
N VAL A 12 -17.45 0.55 5.28
CA VAL A 12 -17.66 0.58 3.83
C VAL A 12 -19.14 0.86 3.53
N CYS A 13 -19.40 1.84 2.67
CA CYS A 13 -20.75 2.26 2.35
C CYS A 13 -21.20 1.80 0.96
N GLN A 14 -22.50 1.54 0.86
CA GLN A 14 -23.24 1.33 -0.39
C GLN A 14 -24.41 2.30 -0.46
N MET A 15 -24.63 2.91 -1.62
CA MET A 15 -25.80 3.78 -1.85
C MET A 15 -26.24 3.81 -3.31
N THR A 16 -27.36 4.46 -3.59
CA THR A 16 -27.84 4.73 -4.95
C THR A 16 -27.98 6.22 -5.15
N SER A 17 -26.90 6.89 -5.58
CA SER A 17 -26.95 8.31 -5.90
C SER A 17 -27.84 8.58 -7.11
N THR A 18 -28.60 9.66 -7.09
CA THR A 18 -29.36 10.15 -8.25
C THR A 18 -28.90 11.57 -8.61
N HIS A 19 -29.63 12.27 -9.47
CA HIS A 19 -29.36 13.69 -9.75
C HIS A 19 -29.69 14.63 -8.56
N ASP A 20 -30.39 14.14 -7.53
CA ASP A 20 -30.75 14.94 -6.35
C ASP A 20 -29.60 14.98 -5.33
N VAL A 21 -28.78 16.02 -5.44
CA VAL A 21 -27.59 16.25 -4.58
C VAL A 21 -27.95 16.32 -3.09
N GLU A 22 -29.08 16.93 -2.74
CA GLU A 22 -29.47 17.08 -1.33
C GLU A 22 -29.91 15.74 -0.74
N ASN A 23 -30.70 14.97 -1.48
CA ASN A 23 -31.07 13.62 -1.04
C ASN A 23 -29.84 12.72 -0.89
N ASN A 24 -28.92 12.74 -1.87
CA ASN A 24 -27.69 11.96 -1.80
C ASN A 24 -26.82 12.35 -0.59
N PHE A 25 -26.70 13.66 -0.31
CA PHE A 25 -26.00 14.15 0.87
C PHE A 25 -26.64 13.61 2.16
N ASN A 26 -27.97 13.66 2.28
CA ASN A 26 -28.66 13.17 3.47
C ASN A 26 -28.42 11.68 3.69
N VAL A 27 -28.46 10.87 2.63
CA VAL A 27 -28.09 9.45 2.68
C VAL A 27 -26.65 9.27 3.16
N CYS A 28 -25.69 10.01 2.59
CA CYS A 28 -24.30 9.94 3.04
C CYS A 28 -24.14 10.33 4.52
N ALA A 29 -24.84 11.37 4.96
CA ALA A 29 -24.81 11.83 6.34
C ALA A 29 -25.33 10.75 7.31
N ASP A 30 -26.41 10.06 6.94
CA ASP A 30 -26.96 8.96 7.74
C ASP A 30 -26.02 7.76 7.79
N LEU A 31 -25.38 7.41 6.67
CA LEU A 31 -24.38 6.34 6.63
C LEU A 31 -23.14 6.67 7.50
N ILE A 32 -22.69 7.92 7.48
CA ILE A 32 -21.58 8.40 8.32
C ILE A 32 -21.94 8.33 9.81
N ARG A 33 -23.16 8.73 10.20
CA ARG A 33 -23.64 8.63 11.59
C ARG A 33 -23.72 7.17 12.05
N GLN A 34 -24.28 6.29 11.22
CA GLN A 34 -24.34 4.85 11.51
C GLN A 34 -22.94 4.24 11.69
N ALA A 35 -21.97 4.66 10.87
CA ALA A 35 -20.58 4.24 11.01
C ALA A 35 -19.96 4.73 12.34
N LYS A 36 -20.28 5.96 12.75
CA LYS A 36 -19.85 6.51 14.05
C LYS A 36 -20.42 5.70 15.21
N ASP A 37 -21.71 5.39 15.17
CA ASP A 37 -22.39 4.60 16.21
C ASP A 37 -21.77 3.20 16.38
N LYS A 38 -21.22 2.65 15.28
CA LYS A 38 -20.47 1.40 15.25
C LYS A 38 -18.95 1.56 15.53
N ASN A 39 -18.52 2.71 16.05
CA ASN A 39 -17.13 3.03 16.42
C ASN A 39 -16.11 2.96 15.28
N ALA A 40 -16.52 3.14 14.02
CA ALA A 40 -15.58 3.27 12.93
C ALA A 40 -14.63 4.46 13.17
N LYS A 41 -13.41 4.39 12.61
CA LYS A 41 -12.45 5.50 12.58
C LYS A 41 -12.37 6.17 11.22
N MET A 42 -12.76 5.44 10.17
CA MET A 42 -12.75 5.91 8.80
C MET A 42 -13.93 5.33 8.03
N VAL A 43 -14.60 6.18 7.24
CA VAL A 43 -15.77 5.84 6.41
C VAL A 43 -15.42 5.99 4.94
N PHE A 44 -15.74 4.98 4.14
CA PHE A 44 -15.49 4.93 2.71
C PHE A 44 -16.81 5.05 1.94
N LEU A 45 -17.02 6.21 1.31
CA LEU A 45 -18.15 6.47 0.41
C LEU A 45 -17.79 6.11 -1.04
N PRO A 46 -18.78 5.72 -1.86
CA PRO A 46 -18.54 5.29 -3.23
C PRO A 46 -18.15 6.43 -4.19
N GLU A 47 -17.77 6.04 -5.40
CA GLU A 47 -17.72 6.94 -6.56
C GLU A 47 -19.11 7.55 -6.81
N CYS A 48 -19.18 8.78 -7.31
CA CYS A 48 -20.42 9.52 -7.58
C CYS A 48 -21.35 9.65 -6.35
N PHE A 49 -20.80 9.66 -5.13
CA PHE A 49 -21.60 9.85 -3.90
C PHE A 49 -22.34 11.19 -3.88
N ASP A 50 -21.81 12.18 -4.59
CA ASP A 50 -22.39 13.51 -4.77
C ASP A 50 -23.66 13.46 -5.63
N TYR A 51 -23.58 12.89 -6.83
CA TYR A 51 -24.71 12.67 -7.71
C TYR A 51 -24.41 11.75 -8.90
N VAL A 52 -25.48 11.31 -9.56
CA VAL A 52 -25.45 10.69 -10.88
C VAL A 52 -26.43 11.43 -11.78
N GLY A 53 -25.90 12.19 -12.75
CA GLY A 53 -26.70 12.98 -13.68
C GLY A 53 -27.53 12.12 -14.64
N ARG A 54 -28.64 12.67 -15.14
CA ARG A 54 -29.52 12.01 -16.13
C ARG A 54 -28.96 12.08 -17.55
N ASN A 55 -28.16 13.10 -17.83
CA ASN A 55 -27.49 13.35 -19.11
C ASN A 55 -26.15 14.06 -18.87
N LYS A 56 -25.40 14.27 -19.95
CA LYS A 56 -24.06 14.86 -19.91
C LYS A 56 -24.09 16.32 -19.42
N GLU A 57 -25.05 17.11 -19.90
CA GLU A 57 -25.16 18.53 -19.57
C GLU A 57 -25.43 18.73 -18.07
N GLU A 58 -26.32 17.92 -17.51
CA GLU A 58 -26.60 17.90 -16.06
C GLU A 58 -25.41 17.38 -15.27
N ALA A 59 -24.75 16.32 -15.75
CA ALA A 59 -23.58 15.77 -15.08
C ALA A 59 -22.42 16.76 -15.01
N ILE A 60 -22.28 17.65 -15.99
CA ILE A 60 -21.29 18.73 -15.96
C ILE A 60 -21.78 19.91 -15.11
N GLY A 61 -23.07 20.28 -15.24
CA GLY A 61 -23.65 21.45 -14.58
C GLY A 61 -23.77 21.35 -13.07
N LEU A 62 -23.84 20.13 -12.52
CA LEU A 62 -23.89 19.87 -11.08
C LEU A 62 -22.51 19.76 -10.41
N ALA A 63 -21.42 19.80 -11.18
CA ALA A 63 -20.07 19.64 -10.65
C ALA A 63 -19.76 20.74 -9.63
N VAL A 64 -18.98 20.41 -8.60
CA VAL A 64 -18.65 21.31 -7.50
C VAL A 64 -17.15 21.53 -7.37
N ALA A 65 -16.75 22.65 -6.77
CA ALA A 65 -15.36 22.86 -6.38
C ALA A 65 -15.05 22.12 -5.06
N GLU A 66 -13.78 21.78 -4.82
CA GLU A 66 -13.32 21.14 -3.58
C GLU A 66 -13.59 22.01 -2.32
N ASP A 67 -13.54 23.33 -2.48
CA ASP A 67 -13.86 24.34 -1.45
C ASP A 67 -15.33 24.80 -1.52
N GLY A 68 -16.14 24.14 -2.36
CA GLY A 68 -17.54 24.43 -2.54
C GLY A 68 -18.43 24.01 -1.36
N PRO A 69 -19.70 24.44 -1.35
CA PRO A 69 -20.62 24.25 -0.24
C PRO A 69 -20.91 22.79 0.08
N LEU A 70 -20.97 21.92 -0.94
CA LEU A 70 -21.22 20.48 -0.73
C LEU A 70 -20.07 19.84 0.05
N ILE A 71 -18.83 20.02 -0.40
CA ILE A 71 -17.66 19.44 0.28
C ILE A 71 -17.47 20.06 1.67
N ALA A 72 -17.78 21.34 1.85
CA ALA A 72 -17.77 21.98 3.16
C ALA A 72 -18.70 21.28 4.17
N ARG A 73 -19.87 20.80 3.74
CA ARG A 73 -20.77 20.01 4.60
C ARG A 73 -20.19 18.65 4.97
N PHE A 74 -19.46 17.98 4.07
CA PHE A 74 -18.75 16.74 4.40
C PHE A 74 -17.59 16.98 5.38
N ARG A 75 -16.86 18.08 5.24
CA ARG A 75 -15.84 18.48 6.23
C ARG A 75 -16.45 18.70 7.60
N GLU A 76 -17.65 19.28 7.65
CA GLU A 76 -18.37 19.47 8.90
C GLU A 76 -18.86 18.15 9.49
N LEU A 77 -19.37 17.22 8.68
CA LEU A 77 -19.70 15.87 9.13
C LEU A 77 -18.49 15.13 9.70
N ALA A 78 -17.31 15.26 9.09
CA ALA A 78 -16.07 14.69 9.60
C ALA A 78 -15.73 15.20 11.01
N ARG A 79 -15.87 16.52 11.24
CA ARG A 79 -15.65 17.16 12.55
C ARG A 79 -16.67 16.72 13.59
N GLN A 80 -17.95 16.82 13.26
CA GLN A 80 -19.05 16.53 14.18
C GLN A 80 -19.03 15.08 14.67
N ASN A 81 -18.63 14.15 13.79
CA ASN A 81 -18.57 12.74 14.11
C ASN A 81 -17.18 12.28 14.54
N ASP A 82 -16.15 13.14 14.55
CA ASP A 82 -14.76 12.75 14.82
C ASP A 82 -14.35 11.51 13.98
N LEU A 83 -14.51 11.63 12.66
CA LEU A 83 -14.29 10.56 11.69
C LEU A 83 -13.41 11.04 10.53
N TRP A 84 -12.60 10.14 10.00
CA TRP A 84 -11.97 10.33 8.70
C TRP A 84 -12.92 9.88 7.59
N LEU A 85 -12.95 10.60 6.47
CA LEU A 85 -13.82 10.32 5.33
C LEU A 85 -13.00 10.08 4.06
N SER A 86 -13.31 8.99 3.37
CA SER A 86 -12.91 8.71 1.99
C SER A 86 -14.10 9.05 1.09
N LEU A 87 -14.06 10.23 0.47
CA LEU A 87 -15.04 10.67 -0.52
C LEU A 87 -14.64 10.12 -1.88
N GLY A 88 -15.23 8.99 -2.27
CA GLY A 88 -14.66 8.08 -3.26
C GLY A 88 -14.57 8.53 -4.72
N GLY A 89 -15.13 9.69 -5.05
CA GLY A 89 -15.13 10.22 -6.41
C GLY A 89 -16.25 11.21 -6.62
N PHE A 90 -16.02 12.49 -6.30
CA PHE A 90 -16.97 13.56 -6.63
C PHE A 90 -16.60 14.22 -7.96
N HIS A 91 -17.57 14.87 -8.58
CA HIS A 91 -17.40 15.61 -9.82
C HIS A 91 -16.77 16.99 -9.51
N GLU A 92 -15.43 17.04 -9.53
CA GLU A 92 -14.66 18.27 -9.29
C GLU A 92 -14.66 19.16 -10.53
N ILE A 93 -15.07 20.41 -10.37
CA ILE A 93 -14.98 21.40 -11.46
C ILE A 93 -13.56 21.47 -12.00
N ASN A 94 -13.43 21.28 -13.31
CA ASN A 94 -12.19 21.57 -14.01
C ASN A 94 -12.07 23.09 -14.23
N ALA A 95 -11.38 23.78 -13.33
CA ALA A 95 -11.26 25.25 -13.36
C ALA A 95 -10.58 25.79 -14.63
N GLU A 96 -9.71 25.00 -15.27
CA GLU A 96 -8.95 25.38 -16.46
C GLU A 96 -9.83 25.39 -17.70
N THR A 97 -10.58 24.31 -17.93
CA THR A 97 -11.39 24.16 -19.14
C THR A 97 -12.83 24.61 -18.95
N LYS A 98 -13.33 24.60 -17.71
CA LYS A 98 -14.75 24.72 -17.33
C LYS A 98 -15.67 23.77 -18.11
N LYS A 99 -15.11 22.66 -18.60
CA LYS A 99 -15.83 21.61 -19.34
C LYS A 99 -15.97 20.38 -18.44
N ASN A 100 -15.57 19.21 -18.94
CA ASN A 100 -15.70 17.93 -18.27
C ASN A 100 -15.04 17.97 -16.87
N PRO A 101 -15.78 17.69 -15.78
CA PRO A 101 -15.21 17.64 -14.43
C PRO A 101 -14.18 16.51 -14.29
N PHE A 102 -13.36 16.58 -13.24
CA PHE A 102 -12.57 15.43 -12.81
C PHE A 102 -13.42 14.52 -11.92
N ASN A 103 -13.12 13.24 -11.93
CA ASN A 103 -13.59 12.30 -10.91
C ASN A 103 -12.55 12.25 -9.80
N THR A 104 -12.86 12.87 -8.67
CA THR A 104 -11.89 13.19 -7.62
C THR A 104 -12.18 12.46 -6.34
N HIS A 105 -11.27 11.59 -5.92
CA HIS A 105 -11.27 10.92 -4.63
C HIS A 105 -10.51 11.77 -3.59
N LEU A 106 -11.18 12.15 -2.51
CA LEU A 106 -10.59 12.89 -1.38
C LEU A 106 -10.52 12.04 -0.11
N ILE A 107 -9.41 12.17 0.61
CA ILE A 107 -9.34 11.80 2.04
C ILE A 107 -9.42 13.08 2.88
N ILE A 108 -10.40 13.14 3.77
CA ILE A 108 -10.63 14.23 4.72
C ILE A 108 -10.40 13.70 6.13
N ASN A 109 -9.60 14.40 6.95
CA ASN A 109 -9.40 14.02 8.35
C ASN A 109 -10.56 14.47 9.25
N ASN A 110 -10.54 14.05 10.52
CA ASN A 110 -11.52 14.43 11.53
C ASN A 110 -11.52 15.93 11.89
N GLU A 111 -10.56 16.73 11.41
CA GLU A 111 -10.55 18.19 11.53
C GLU A 111 -11.15 18.87 10.28
N GLY A 112 -11.59 18.08 9.30
CA GLY A 112 -12.15 18.55 8.03
C GLY A 112 -11.10 19.04 7.02
N ALA A 113 -9.81 18.75 7.23
CA ALA A 113 -8.73 19.08 6.29
C ALA A 113 -8.57 17.99 5.22
N THR A 114 -8.27 18.40 3.98
CA THR A 114 -7.90 17.47 2.91
C THR A 114 -6.49 16.93 3.18
N VAL A 115 -6.35 15.61 3.32
CA VAL A 115 -5.05 14.93 3.51
C VAL A 115 -4.51 14.39 2.19
N ALA A 116 -5.41 13.98 1.28
CA ALA A 116 -5.05 13.48 -0.03
C ALA A 116 -6.12 13.83 -1.06
N LYS A 117 -5.70 14.05 -2.29
CA LYS A 117 -6.55 14.22 -3.47
C LYS A 117 -6.03 13.39 -4.62
N TYR A 118 -6.87 12.53 -5.15
CA TYR A 118 -6.61 11.71 -6.33
C TYR A 118 -7.65 12.00 -7.40
N ARG A 119 -7.21 12.18 -8.65
CA ARG A 119 -8.09 12.31 -9.82
C ARG A 119 -7.96 11.02 -10.63
N LYS A 120 -9.08 10.39 -10.94
CA LYS A 120 -9.15 9.10 -11.64
C LYS A 120 -8.29 9.08 -12.89
N LEU A 121 -7.33 8.17 -12.95
CA LEU A 121 -6.35 8.09 -14.02
C LEU A 121 -6.92 7.37 -15.24
N HIS A 122 -7.62 6.25 -15.01
CA HIS A 122 -8.17 5.43 -16.07
C HIS A 122 -9.67 5.68 -16.22
N LEU A 123 -10.06 6.38 -17.28
CA LEU A 123 -11.47 6.57 -17.62
C LEU A 123 -12.04 5.33 -18.32
N PHE A 124 -13.30 5.01 -18.03
CA PHE A 124 -13.99 3.89 -18.63
C PHE A 124 -14.52 4.23 -20.03
N ASP A 125 -13.72 3.92 -21.04
CA ASP A 125 -14.08 4.07 -22.44
C ASP A 125 -14.27 2.70 -23.10
N VAL A 126 -15.53 2.37 -23.42
CA VAL A 126 -15.92 1.17 -24.16
C VAL A 126 -16.68 1.58 -25.41
N ASN A 127 -16.08 1.29 -26.57
CA ASN A 127 -16.69 1.48 -27.87
C ASN A 127 -16.69 0.15 -28.64
N ILE A 128 -17.80 -0.57 -28.60
CA ILE A 128 -18.02 -1.79 -29.37
C ILE A 128 -18.99 -1.46 -30.52
N PRO A 129 -18.50 -1.36 -31.77
CA PRO A 129 -19.33 -1.02 -32.92
C PRO A 129 -20.60 -1.87 -33.02
N GLY A 130 -21.75 -1.20 -33.13
CA GLY A 130 -23.06 -1.86 -33.25
C GLY A 130 -23.61 -2.49 -31.96
N LYS A 131 -22.92 -2.39 -30.81
CA LYS A 131 -23.38 -2.96 -29.53
C LYS A 131 -23.50 -1.93 -28.41
N VAL A 132 -22.39 -1.33 -27.99
CA VAL A 132 -22.37 -0.40 -26.86
C VAL A 132 -21.31 0.67 -27.08
N ARG A 133 -21.67 1.93 -26.82
CA ARG A 133 -20.72 3.04 -26.76
C ARG A 133 -20.95 3.80 -25.46
N LEU A 134 -20.06 3.58 -24.50
CA LEU A 134 -20.02 4.31 -23.23
C LEU A 134 -18.60 4.86 -23.07
N MET A 135 -18.47 6.18 -23.17
CA MET A 135 -17.18 6.87 -23.11
C MET A 135 -17.22 7.82 -21.93
N GLU A 136 -16.60 7.45 -20.80
CA GLU A 136 -16.45 8.35 -19.65
C GLU A 136 -15.66 9.61 -20.02
N SER A 137 -14.73 9.50 -20.97
CA SER A 137 -13.98 10.65 -21.51
C SER A 137 -14.85 11.69 -22.22
N ASP A 138 -16.07 11.35 -22.64
CA ASP A 138 -16.98 12.33 -23.22
C ASP A 138 -17.45 13.34 -22.17
N PHE A 139 -17.46 13.00 -20.88
CA PHE A 139 -18.03 13.83 -19.82
C PHE A 139 -17.14 13.98 -18.56
N SER A 140 -15.99 13.31 -18.49
CA SER A 140 -15.00 13.48 -17.41
C SER A 140 -13.60 13.75 -17.96
N THR A 141 -12.73 14.35 -17.14
CA THR A 141 -11.31 14.58 -17.42
C THR A 141 -10.48 13.63 -16.56
N ALA A 142 -9.47 12.98 -17.16
CA ALA A 142 -8.55 12.09 -16.45
C ALA A 142 -7.58 12.89 -15.58
N GLY A 143 -7.15 12.30 -14.46
CA GLY A 143 -6.02 12.78 -13.68
C GLY A 143 -4.70 12.63 -14.43
N ASP A 144 -3.68 13.35 -13.96
CA ASP A 144 -2.38 13.46 -14.63
C ASP A 144 -1.20 12.95 -13.79
N ARG A 145 -1.46 12.48 -12.57
CA ARG A 145 -0.40 12.11 -11.61
C ARG A 145 -0.82 10.98 -10.67
N LEU A 146 0.16 10.16 -10.33
CA LEU A 146 0.06 9.22 -9.22
C LEU A 146 0.10 9.97 -7.88
N VAL A 147 -0.64 9.47 -6.89
CA VAL A 147 -0.74 10.05 -5.55
C VAL A 147 -0.21 9.04 -4.55
N GLN A 148 0.70 9.48 -3.67
CA GLN A 148 1.27 8.61 -2.64
C GLN A 148 0.18 8.10 -1.69
N PRO A 149 0.26 6.85 -1.21
CA PRO A 149 -0.55 6.40 -0.09
C PRO A 149 -0.36 7.31 1.13
N VAL A 150 -1.43 7.54 1.88
CA VAL A 150 -1.43 8.48 3.02
C VAL A 150 -1.66 7.76 4.35
N GLN A 151 -0.98 8.23 5.39
CA GLN A 151 -1.18 7.73 6.75
C GLN A 151 -2.54 8.20 7.27
N THR A 152 -3.32 7.25 7.78
CA THR A 152 -4.62 7.50 8.42
C THR A 152 -4.71 6.73 9.74
N PRO A 153 -5.76 6.94 10.56
CA PRO A 153 -6.05 6.09 11.73
C PRO A 153 -6.35 4.63 11.38
N ALA A 154 -6.76 4.34 10.13
CA ALA A 154 -7.00 2.98 9.65
C ALA A 154 -5.71 2.26 9.18
N GLY A 155 -4.62 2.99 8.95
CA GLY A 155 -3.39 2.51 8.32
C GLY A 155 -2.98 3.37 7.12
N VAL A 156 -2.05 2.87 6.33
CA VAL A 156 -1.60 3.57 5.10
C VAL A 156 -2.57 3.27 3.95
N VAL A 157 -3.38 4.28 3.58
CA VAL A 157 -4.46 4.17 2.58
C VAL A 157 -3.99 4.71 1.23
N ALA A 158 -4.11 3.89 0.19
CA ALA A 158 -3.90 4.30 -1.19
C ALA A 158 -5.24 4.64 -1.86
N LEU A 159 -5.21 5.66 -2.73
CA LEU A 159 -6.39 6.17 -3.44
C LEU A 159 -6.40 5.68 -4.89
N SER A 160 -7.50 5.06 -5.29
CA SER A 160 -7.87 4.78 -6.68
C SER A 160 -9.38 4.98 -6.84
N THR A 161 -9.92 4.83 -8.05
CA THR A 161 -11.36 4.90 -8.32
C THR A 161 -11.76 3.92 -9.42
N CYS A 162 -12.70 3.02 -9.12
CA CYS A 162 -13.44 2.22 -10.09
C CYS A 162 -12.57 1.49 -11.12
N TYR A 163 -12.54 1.99 -12.36
CA TYR A 163 -11.89 1.34 -13.50
C TYR A 163 -10.39 1.11 -13.29
N ASP A 164 -9.77 1.89 -12.39
CA ASP A 164 -8.39 1.68 -11.92
C ASP A 164 -8.11 0.26 -11.41
N VAL A 165 -9.12 -0.44 -10.86
CA VAL A 165 -8.95 -1.82 -10.36
C VAL A 165 -8.51 -2.78 -11.47
N ARG A 166 -8.72 -2.46 -12.75
CA ARG A 166 -8.30 -3.29 -13.88
C ARG A 166 -6.81 -3.18 -14.22
N PHE A 167 -6.11 -2.20 -13.65
CA PHE A 167 -4.72 -1.88 -13.93
C PHE A 167 -3.85 -2.28 -12.73
N PRO A 168 -3.35 -3.54 -12.66
CA PRO A 168 -2.57 -4.04 -11.53
C PRO A 168 -1.33 -3.18 -11.22
N GLU A 169 -0.76 -2.52 -12.23
CA GLU A 169 0.42 -1.66 -12.12
C GLU A 169 0.24 -0.56 -11.08
N LEU A 170 -0.96 0.05 -11.02
CA LEU A 170 -1.29 1.07 -10.03
C LEU A 170 -1.23 0.49 -8.60
N SER A 171 -1.83 -0.68 -8.40
CA SER A 171 -1.91 -1.32 -7.08
C SER A 171 -0.56 -1.83 -6.59
N VAL A 172 0.22 -2.42 -7.50
CA VAL A 172 1.61 -2.83 -7.23
C VAL A 172 2.46 -1.61 -6.89
N TRP A 173 2.31 -0.50 -7.60
CA TRP A 173 3.01 0.75 -7.29
C TRP A 173 2.61 1.28 -5.89
N GLN A 174 1.31 1.30 -5.57
CA GLN A 174 0.80 1.75 -4.27
C GLN A 174 1.35 0.90 -3.12
N ARG A 175 1.32 -0.44 -3.25
CA ARG A 175 1.90 -1.35 -2.26
C ARG A 175 3.41 -1.15 -2.09
N LYS A 176 4.16 -0.95 -3.18
CA LYS A 176 5.60 -0.64 -3.11
C LYS A 176 5.90 0.67 -2.36
N ARG A 177 4.91 1.55 -2.21
CA ARG A 177 4.99 2.79 -1.40
C ARG A 177 4.40 2.66 0.00
N GLY A 178 4.18 1.43 0.45
CA GLY A 178 3.80 1.12 1.83
C GLY A 178 2.31 1.12 2.07
N ALA A 179 1.47 1.10 1.03
CA ALA A 179 0.04 0.93 1.21
C ALA A 179 -0.25 -0.38 1.97
N GLN A 180 -1.12 -0.29 2.96
CA GLN A 180 -1.70 -1.41 3.70
C GLN A 180 -3.16 -1.62 3.32
N ILE A 181 -3.81 -0.57 2.81
CA ILE A 181 -5.20 -0.55 2.35
C ILE A 181 -5.23 0.05 0.95
N LEU A 182 -5.77 -0.67 -0.02
CA LEU A 182 -6.12 -0.16 -1.34
C LEU A 182 -7.61 0.17 -1.36
N THR A 183 -7.98 1.24 -2.07
CA THR A 183 -9.38 1.65 -2.20
C THR A 183 -9.80 1.66 -3.66
N PHE A 184 -11.01 1.17 -3.92
CA PHE A 184 -11.65 1.23 -5.24
C PHE A 184 -13.11 1.66 -5.10
N PRO A 185 -13.40 2.87 -4.58
CA PRO A 185 -14.74 3.44 -4.64
C PRO A 185 -15.26 3.43 -6.09
N SER A 186 -16.49 2.98 -6.29
CA SER A 186 -16.94 2.54 -7.62
C SER A 186 -18.42 2.70 -7.90
N ALA A 187 -18.75 2.88 -9.18
CA ALA A 187 -20.07 2.72 -9.76
C ALA A 187 -20.05 1.74 -10.94
N PHE A 188 -19.69 0.48 -10.64
CA PHE A 188 -19.61 -0.59 -11.64
C PHE A 188 -20.97 -0.86 -12.27
N THR A 189 -21.02 -0.98 -13.60
CA THR A 189 -22.25 -1.39 -14.30
C THR A 189 -22.68 -2.78 -13.83
N ALA A 190 -24.00 -3.02 -13.71
CA ALA A 190 -24.54 -4.28 -13.19
C ALA A 190 -23.95 -5.54 -13.85
N SER A 191 -23.91 -5.58 -15.19
CA SER A 191 -23.38 -6.73 -15.94
C SER A 191 -21.88 -6.94 -15.79
N THR A 192 -21.11 -5.85 -15.73
CA THR A 192 -19.64 -5.94 -15.59
C THR A 192 -19.26 -6.27 -14.15
N GLY A 193 -19.98 -5.73 -13.17
CA GLY A 193 -19.80 -6.01 -11.76
C GLY A 193 -20.06 -7.47 -11.43
N ALA A 194 -21.17 -8.03 -11.91
CA ALA A 194 -21.53 -9.44 -11.74
C ALA A 194 -20.44 -10.42 -12.20
N ALA A 195 -19.64 -10.05 -13.20
CA ALA A 195 -18.57 -10.90 -13.71
C ALA A 195 -17.20 -10.63 -13.08
N HIS A 196 -16.91 -9.40 -12.67
CA HIS A 196 -15.53 -8.97 -12.40
C HIS A 196 -15.30 -8.34 -11.04
N TRP A 197 -16.33 -7.82 -10.37
CA TRP A 197 -16.14 -6.97 -9.19
C TRP A 197 -15.40 -7.70 -8.07
N GLU A 198 -15.97 -8.81 -7.58
CA GLU A 198 -15.37 -9.62 -6.53
C GLU A 198 -13.98 -10.14 -6.95
N VAL A 199 -13.88 -10.71 -8.15
CA VAL A 199 -12.64 -11.32 -8.66
C VAL A 199 -11.50 -10.32 -8.69
N LEU A 200 -11.75 -9.10 -9.19
CA LEU A 200 -10.73 -8.07 -9.28
C LEU A 200 -10.33 -7.55 -7.89
N LEU A 201 -11.28 -7.26 -7.00
CA LEU A 201 -10.94 -6.79 -5.64
C LEU A 201 -10.12 -7.83 -4.87
N ARG A 202 -10.52 -9.10 -4.93
CA ARG A 202 -9.79 -10.20 -4.28
C ARG A 202 -8.42 -10.41 -4.89
N ALA A 203 -8.29 -10.33 -6.22
CA ALA A 203 -6.99 -10.41 -6.88
C ALA A 203 -6.04 -9.29 -6.40
N ARG A 204 -6.53 -8.04 -6.31
CA ARG A 204 -5.74 -6.91 -5.79
C ARG A 204 -5.32 -7.16 -4.34
N ALA A 205 -6.22 -7.67 -3.51
CA ALA A 205 -5.91 -7.95 -2.11
C ALA A 205 -4.78 -9.00 -1.98
N VAL A 206 -4.89 -10.11 -2.71
CA VAL A 206 -3.92 -11.22 -2.66
C VAL A 206 -2.57 -10.82 -3.24
N GLU A 207 -2.54 -10.24 -4.44
CA GLU A 207 -1.27 -9.94 -5.13
C GLU A 207 -0.47 -8.84 -4.43
N THR A 208 -1.17 -7.90 -3.77
CA THR A 208 -0.55 -6.80 -3.05
C THR A 208 -0.46 -7.03 -1.54
N GLN A 209 -1.02 -8.12 -1.02
CA GLN A 209 -1.18 -8.43 0.40
C GLN A 209 -1.69 -7.23 1.21
N CYS A 210 -2.67 -6.51 0.68
CA CYS A 210 -3.31 -5.35 1.29
C CYS A 210 -4.77 -5.68 1.61
N TYR A 211 -5.33 -4.99 2.61
CA TYR A 211 -6.78 -4.87 2.65
C TYR A 211 -7.26 -4.13 1.41
N VAL A 212 -8.43 -4.51 0.89
CA VAL A 212 -9.07 -3.81 -0.22
C VAL A 212 -10.46 -3.36 0.20
N VAL A 213 -10.74 -2.06 0.08
CA VAL A 213 -12.04 -1.46 0.39
C VAL A 213 -12.70 -0.97 -0.89
N GLY A 214 -13.82 -1.61 -1.26
CA GLY A 214 -14.62 -1.25 -2.42
C GLY A 214 -15.98 -0.72 -1.99
N ALA A 215 -16.11 0.58 -1.75
CA ALA A 215 -17.40 1.22 -1.55
C ALA A 215 -18.12 1.40 -2.89
N THR A 216 -19.41 1.04 -3.00
CA THR A 216 -20.08 0.97 -4.30
C THR A 216 -21.40 1.72 -4.39
N GLN A 217 -21.68 2.24 -5.58
CA GLN A 217 -23.04 2.50 -6.00
C GLN A 217 -23.78 1.19 -6.24
N THR A 218 -25.10 1.16 -6.04
CA THR A 218 -25.97 0.01 -6.36
C THR A 218 -27.30 0.46 -6.97
N GLY A 219 -28.02 -0.47 -7.60
CA GLY A 219 -29.39 -0.26 -8.09
C GLY A 219 -29.50 0.74 -9.23
N TRP A 220 -30.73 1.17 -9.51
CA TRP A 220 -31.07 2.06 -10.62
C TRP A 220 -30.94 3.53 -10.20
N HIS A 221 -30.02 4.25 -10.84
CA HIS A 221 -29.83 5.69 -10.63
C HIS A 221 -30.86 6.52 -11.40
N ASN A 222 -31.25 6.00 -12.56
CA ASN A 222 -32.24 6.56 -13.48
C ASN A 222 -32.64 5.44 -14.47
N GLU A 223 -33.51 5.73 -15.44
CA GLU A 223 -34.05 4.76 -16.41
C GLU A 223 -33.00 4.00 -17.25
N LYS A 224 -31.75 4.47 -17.30
CA LYS A 224 -30.71 3.96 -18.23
C LYS A 224 -29.41 3.53 -17.54
N ARG A 225 -29.24 3.80 -16.23
CA ARG A 225 -28.00 3.54 -15.51
C ARG A 225 -28.27 2.76 -14.23
N GLU A 226 -27.73 1.55 -14.19
CA GLU A 226 -27.79 0.64 -13.06
C GLU A 226 -26.35 0.29 -12.61
N SER A 227 -26.13 0.29 -11.30
CA SER A 227 -24.87 -0.16 -10.70
C SER A 227 -25.02 -1.49 -9.97
N TYR A 228 -23.95 -2.28 -9.96
CA TYR A 228 -23.93 -3.63 -9.40
C TYR A 228 -24.12 -3.66 -7.88
N GLY A 229 -23.53 -2.73 -7.13
CA GLY A 229 -23.44 -2.83 -5.67
C GLY A 229 -22.33 -3.77 -5.24
N HIS A 230 -22.60 -4.56 -4.20
CA HIS A 230 -21.66 -5.46 -3.54
C HIS A 230 -20.48 -4.71 -2.91
N ALA A 231 -20.77 -3.62 -2.18
CA ALA A 231 -19.75 -2.93 -1.40
C ALA A 231 -19.11 -3.91 -0.42
N MET A 232 -17.77 -3.97 -0.38
CA MET A 232 -17.08 -5.00 0.39
C MET A 232 -15.72 -4.56 0.93
N VAL A 233 -15.27 -5.29 1.96
CA VAL A 233 -13.89 -5.26 2.45
C VAL A 233 -13.29 -6.64 2.30
N VAL A 234 -12.13 -6.71 1.65
CA VAL A 234 -11.36 -7.95 1.46
C VAL A 234 -10.08 -7.87 2.28
N ASP A 235 -9.73 -8.96 2.97
CA ASP A 235 -8.48 -9.06 3.71
C ASP A 235 -7.27 -9.32 2.77
N PRO A 236 -6.04 -9.13 3.27
CA PRO A 236 -4.82 -9.40 2.51
C PRO A 236 -4.65 -10.82 1.94
N TRP A 237 -5.47 -11.79 2.35
CA TRP A 237 -5.47 -13.16 1.86
C TRP A 237 -6.62 -13.44 0.88
N GLY A 238 -7.38 -12.41 0.52
CA GLY A 238 -8.49 -12.51 -0.41
C GLY A 238 -9.78 -13.03 0.23
N LYS A 239 -9.89 -13.06 1.56
CA LYS A 239 -11.16 -13.37 2.24
C LYS A 239 -12.03 -12.11 2.32
N ILE A 240 -13.28 -12.22 1.89
CA ILE A 240 -14.29 -11.15 2.07
C ILE A 240 -14.67 -11.10 3.55
N LEU A 241 -14.45 -9.95 4.19
CA LEU A 241 -14.75 -9.71 5.61
C LEU A 241 -16.15 -9.15 5.83
N ALA A 242 -16.62 -8.33 4.90
CA ALA A 242 -17.99 -7.84 4.86
C ALA A 242 -18.41 -7.55 3.42
N GLU A 243 -19.71 -7.66 3.15
CA GLU A 243 -20.31 -7.42 1.85
C GLU A 243 -21.78 -6.97 2.02
N ILE A 244 -22.21 -5.98 1.24
CA ILE A 244 -23.62 -5.57 1.12
C ILE A 244 -24.19 -6.13 -0.19
N SER A 245 -24.61 -7.39 -0.18
CA SER A 245 -24.96 -8.16 -1.39
C SER A 245 -26.44 -8.10 -1.78
N ASP A 246 -27.31 -7.55 -0.94
CA ASP A 246 -28.76 -7.53 -1.15
C ASP A 246 -29.26 -6.35 -2.02
N GLY A 247 -28.33 -5.53 -2.52
CA GLY A 247 -28.62 -4.33 -3.30
C GLY A 247 -29.17 -3.15 -2.49
N SER A 248 -29.19 -3.25 -1.15
CA SER A 248 -29.66 -2.17 -0.29
C SER A 248 -28.64 -1.02 -0.17
N THR A 249 -29.13 0.18 0.14
CA THR A 249 -28.28 1.25 0.66
C THR A 249 -27.95 0.92 2.12
N GLY A 250 -26.67 0.95 2.48
CA GLY A 250 -26.24 0.51 3.81
C GLY A 250 -24.77 0.74 4.10
N VAL A 251 -24.36 0.40 5.33
CA VAL A 251 -22.99 0.49 5.81
C VAL A 251 -22.60 -0.72 6.65
N GLU A 252 -21.50 -1.36 6.26
CA GLU A 252 -20.88 -2.44 7.00
C GLU A 252 -19.60 -1.96 7.68
N VAL A 253 -19.40 -2.41 8.92
CA VAL A 253 -18.24 -2.03 9.73
C VAL A 253 -17.47 -3.27 10.10
N VAL A 254 -16.17 -3.27 9.79
CA VAL A 254 -15.25 -4.38 10.07
C VAL A 254 -14.04 -3.89 10.82
N GLU A 255 -13.54 -4.75 11.71
CA GLU A 255 -12.23 -4.55 12.33
C GLU A 255 -11.15 -5.12 11.40
N ILE A 256 -10.22 -4.27 10.98
CA ILE A 256 -9.01 -4.66 10.26
C ILE A 256 -7.84 -4.73 11.22
N ASP A 257 -6.87 -5.61 10.95
CA ASP A 257 -5.68 -5.83 11.77
C ASP A 257 -4.42 -5.55 10.94
N LEU A 258 -3.75 -4.43 11.20
CA LEU A 258 -2.51 -4.12 10.48
C LEU A 258 -1.34 -5.02 10.89
N ASP A 259 -1.42 -5.68 12.06
CA ASP A 259 -0.46 -6.73 12.42
C ASP A 259 -0.62 -7.96 11.52
N TYR A 260 -1.80 -8.20 10.95
CA TYR A 260 -2.01 -9.26 9.97
C TYR A 260 -1.35 -8.95 8.61
N VAL A 261 -1.41 -7.69 8.16
CA VAL A 261 -0.67 -7.24 6.97
C VAL A 261 0.82 -7.46 7.16
N ASP A 262 1.34 -7.05 8.32
CA ASP A 262 2.75 -7.20 8.62
C ASP A 262 3.15 -8.68 8.76
N LYS A 263 2.28 -9.54 9.33
CA LYS A 263 2.41 -11.02 9.36
C LYS A 263 2.54 -11.66 7.99
N LEU A 264 1.76 -11.23 7.02
CA LEU A 264 1.88 -11.77 5.66
C LEU A 264 3.18 -11.34 4.95
N THR A 265 3.86 -10.35 5.53
CA THR A 265 5.21 -9.95 5.15
C THR A 265 6.26 -10.39 6.16
N GLU A 266 5.90 -11.18 7.18
CA GLU A 266 6.76 -11.47 8.34
C GLU A 266 7.99 -12.26 7.98
N THR A 267 8.03 -12.92 6.82
CA THR A 267 9.18 -13.73 6.47
C THR A 267 9.58 -13.62 5.02
N VAL A 268 10.89 -13.55 4.78
CA VAL A 268 11.49 -13.67 3.46
C VAL A 268 12.40 -14.90 3.44
N ALA A 269 12.42 -15.62 2.32
CA ALA A 269 13.27 -16.79 2.17
C ALA A 269 14.75 -16.39 2.00
N PHE A 270 15.63 -17.04 2.74
CA PHE A 270 17.08 -16.95 2.60
C PHE A 270 17.68 -18.36 2.41
N GLY A 271 17.66 -18.84 1.17
CA GLY A 271 17.98 -20.24 0.88
C GLY A 271 16.95 -21.16 1.57
N GLU A 272 17.43 -22.10 2.37
CA GLU A 272 16.60 -22.95 3.25
C GLU A 272 16.14 -22.28 4.54
N HIS A 273 16.60 -21.05 4.82
CA HIS A 273 16.25 -20.33 6.04
C HIS A 273 15.12 -19.33 5.83
N THR A 274 14.48 -18.97 6.93
CA THR A 274 13.39 -17.99 6.96
C THR A 274 13.84 -16.78 7.76
N ILE A 275 13.87 -15.61 7.13
CA ILE A 275 14.28 -14.34 7.75
C ILE A 275 13.05 -13.59 8.23
N HIS A 276 12.97 -13.37 9.55
CA HIS A 276 11.88 -12.64 10.16
C HIS A 276 11.94 -11.14 9.81
N SER A 277 10.83 -10.52 9.46
CA SER A 277 10.72 -9.14 8.97
C SER A 277 11.21 -8.13 10.00
N ALA A 278 11.03 -8.43 11.29
CA ALA A 278 11.60 -7.67 12.40
C ALA A 278 13.13 -7.52 12.33
N THR A 279 13.82 -8.37 11.55
CA THR A 279 15.27 -8.32 11.34
C THR A 279 15.67 -7.70 9.99
N ILE A 280 14.69 -7.33 9.16
CA ILE A 280 14.88 -6.70 7.84
C ILE A 280 14.73 -5.18 7.99
N PHE A 281 15.78 -4.42 7.71
CA PHE A 281 15.77 -2.95 7.87
C PHE A 281 15.65 -2.18 6.56
N TYR A 282 15.92 -2.83 5.42
CA TYR A 282 15.81 -2.23 4.10
C TYR A 282 15.28 -3.24 3.09
N ARG A 283 14.42 -2.81 2.17
CA ARG A 283 13.80 -3.69 1.16
C ARG A 283 13.44 -2.90 -0.09
N THR A 284 13.74 -3.48 -1.24
CA THR A 284 13.30 -3.04 -2.57
C THR A 284 12.35 -4.09 -3.16
N PRO A 285 11.82 -3.90 -4.38
CA PRO A 285 11.09 -4.96 -5.08
C PRO A 285 11.92 -6.21 -5.42
N LEU A 286 13.26 -6.11 -5.45
CA LEU A 286 14.14 -7.20 -5.92
C LEU A 286 15.14 -7.66 -4.87
N SER A 287 15.41 -6.88 -3.82
CA SER A 287 16.40 -7.19 -2.77
C SER A 287 15.89 -6.84 -1.38
N TYR A 288 16.53 -7.39 -0.36
CA TYR A 288 16.29 -7.06 1.04
C TYR A 288 17.60 -7.12 1.84
N ALA A 289 17.70 -6.29 2.87
CA ALA A 289 18.83 -6.24 3.79
C ALA A 289 18.38 -6.52 5.21
N PHE A 290 19.13 -7.38 5.90
CA PHE A 290 18.79 -7.89 7.22
C PHE A 290 20.02 -8.04 8.09
N VAL A 291 19.81 -7.97 9.40
CA VAL A 291 20.89 -8.09 10.39
C VAL A 291 21.38 -9.53 10.48
N ASN A 292 22.70 -9.74 10.61
CA ASN A 292 23.29 -11.08 10.60
C ASN A 292 23.07 -11.80 11.95
N ARG A 293 22.68 -13.07 11.97
CA ARG A 293 22.55 -13.82 13.22
C ARG A 293 23.89 -13.95 13.98
N LYS A 294 25.02 -13.94 13.27
CA LYS A 294 26.38 -14.03 13.81
C LYS A 294 27.31 -13.00 13.15
N PRO A 295 27.28 -11.73 13.57
CA PRO A 295 28.09 -10.69 12.95
C PRO A 295 29.59 -10.95 13.15
N VAL A 296 30.41 -10.71 12.10
CA VAL A 296 31.88 -10.87 12.15
C VAL A 296 32.51 -9.66 12.84
N VAL A 297 31.94 -8.48 12.58
CA VAL A 297 32.22 -7.22 13.26
C VAL A 297 30.90 -6.55 13.61
N LEU A 298 30.92 -5.62 14.57
CA LEU A 298 29.74 -4.82 14.90
C LEU A 298 29.23 -4.07 13.65
N GLY A 299 27.97 -4.27 13.29
CA GLY A 299 27.36 -3.74 12.08
C GLY A 299 27.42 -4.65 10.86
N HIS A 300 27.94 -5.88 10.97
CA HIS A 300 27.90 -6.85 9.89
C HIS A 300 26.45 -7.26 9.55
N VAL A 301 26.02 -6.90 8.34
CA VAL A 301 24.69 -7.21 7.79
C VAL A 301 24.81 -7.87 6.41
N LEU A 302 23.69 -8.43 5.95
CA LEU A 302 23.58 -9.11 4.66
C LEU A 302 22.59 -8.39 3.75
N VAL A 303 22.86 -8.40 2.44
CA VAL A 303 21.93 -7.97 1.38
C VAL A 303 21.76 -9.10 0.39
N SER A 304 20.51 -9.51 0.12
CA SER A 304 20.17 -10.63 -0.76
C SER A 304 19.07 -10.26 -1.76
N PRO A 305 19.03 -10.90 -2.93
CA PRO A 305 17.88 -10.83 -3.81
C PRO A 305 16.68 -11.52 -3.15
N ILE A 306 15.46 -11.09 -3.48
CA ILE A 306 14.22 -11.72 -2.99
C ILE A 306 14.04 -13.11 -3.64
N ARG A 307 14.41 -13.23 -4.92
CA ARG A 307 14.38 -14.50 -5.63
C ARG A 307 15.58 -15.35 -5.19
N VAL A 308 15.30 -16.56 -4.70
CA VAL A 308 16.34 -17.50 -4.26
C VAL A 308 17.13 -18.01 -5.47
N VAL A 309 18.37 -17.55 -5.59
CA VAL A 309 19.37 -17.99 -6.57
C VAL A 309 20.67 -18.33 -5.88
N HIS A 310 21.40 -19.33 -6.38
CA HIS A 310 22.61 -19.82 -5.72
C HIS A 310 23.84 -19.02 -6.14
N HIS A 311 23.92 -18.62 -7.41
CA HIS A 311 25.08 -17.98 -8.01
C HIS A 311 24.77 -16.56 -8.49
N LEU A 312 25.77 -15.66 -8.48
CA LEU A 312 25.61 -14.29 -9.01
C LEU A 312 25.24 -14.32 -10.50
N THR A 313 25.72 -15.31 -11.24
CA THR A 313 25.44 -15.50 -12.68
C THR A 313 24.00 -15.89 -12.98
N GLU A 314 23.20 -16.25 -11.96
CA GLU A 314 21.77 -16.55 -12.09
C GLU A 314 20.88 -15.32 -11.89
N LEU A 315 21.45 -14.18 -11.47
CA LEU A 315 20.73 -12.91 -11.36
C LEU A 315 20.42 -12.33 -12.74
N THR A 316 19.29 -11.65 -12.87
CA THR A 316 19.06 -10.78 -14.01
C THR A 316 19.89 -9.49 -13.89
N ASN A 317 19.97 -8.71 -14.97
CA ASN A 317 20.66 -7.41 -14.93
C ASN A 317 19.98 -6.45 -13.92
N GLU A 318 18.65 -6.50 -13.84
CA GLU A 318 17.85 -5.68 -12.91
C GLU A 318 18.12 -6.08 -11.46
N GLU A 319 18.17 -7.39 -11.17
CA GLU A 319 18.49 -7.89 -9.83
C GLU A 319 19.94 -7.58 -9.44
N THR A 320 20.88 -7.70 -10.39
CA THR A 320 22.28 -7.34 -10.16
C THR A 320 22.40 -5.85 -9.82
N ALA A 321 21.77 -4.99 -10.62
CA ALA A 321 21.79 -3.55 -10.38
C ALA A 321 21.13 -3.20 -9.03
N ASP A 322 19.97 -3.78 -8.73
CA ASP A 322 19.24 -3.52 -7.48
C ASP A 322 20.00 -4.03 -6.25
N LEU A 323 20.63 -5.22 -6.31
CA LEU A 323 21.42 -5.80 -5.23
C LEU A 323 22.56 -4.86 -4.81
N PHE A 324 23.34 -4.35 -5.78
CA PHE A 324 24.46 -3.46 -5.48
C PHE A 324 24.04 -2.03 -5.17
N ASN A 325 22.91 -1.55 -5.72
CA ASN A 325 22.31 -0.29 -5.29
C ASN A 325 21.84 -0.38 -3.83
N ALA A 326 21.22 -1.50 -3.44
CA ALA A 326 20.84 -1.76 -2.06
C ALA A 326 22.08 -1.86 -1.16
N ALA A 327 23.14 -2.56 -1.58
CA ALA A 327 24.40 -2.64 -0.85
C ALA A 327 25.02 -1.26 -0.60
N LYS A 328 25.00 -0.37 -1.61
CA LYS A 328 25.49 1.02 -1.48
C LYS A 328 24.70 1.82 -0.44
N ILE A 329 23.38 1.69 -0.44
CA ILE A 329 22.51 2.35 0.55
C ILE A 329 22.78 1.80 1.94
N VAL A 330 22.84 0.48 2.07
CA VAL A 330 23.11 -0.20 3.33
C VAL A 330 24.48 0.19 3.88
N GLN A 331 25.52 0.23 3.05
CA GLN A 331 26.85 0.69 3.43
C GLN A 331 26.80 2.11 4.03
N TRP A 332 26.14 3.04 3.34
CA TRP A 332 25.99 4.42 3.83
C TRP A 332 25.25 4.48 5.17
N VAL A 333 24.20 3.67 5.36
CA VAL A 333 23.47 3.57 6.64
C VAL A 333 24.40 3.12 7.75
N LEU A 334 25.18 2.06 7.53
CA LEU A 334 26.08 1.50 8.54
C LEU A 334 27.20 2.49 8.89
N GLU A 335 27.83 3.10 7.90
CA GLU A 335 28.87 4.14 8.11
C GLU A 335 28.34 5.31 8.94
N SER A 336 27.10 5.73 8.68
CA SER A 336 26.42 6.80 9.44
C SER A 336 26.08 6.39 10.88
N VAL A 337 25.62 5.16 11.09
CA VAL A 337 25.23 4.67 12.43
C VAL A 337 26.44 4.43 13.32
N TYR A 338 27.52 3.92 12.72
CA TYR A 338 28.70 3.47 13.45
C TYR A 338 29.85 4.46 13.50
N ASP A 339 29.68 5.63 12.88
CA ASP A 339 30.67 6.70 12.77
C ASP A 339 32.01 6.17 12.22
N VAL A 340 31.94 5.51 11.06
CA VAL A 340 33.11 4.98 10.35
C VAL A 340 33.11 5.45 8.90
N THR A 341 34.29 5.46 8.28
CA THR A 341 34.50 5.93 6.90
C THR A 341 34.94 4.82 5.95
N SER A 342 34.79 3.56 6.36
CA SER A 342 35.31 2.42 5.61
C SER A 342 34.43 1.20 5.81
N SER A 343 34.21 0.46 4.72
CA SER A 343 33.43 -0.78 4.72
C SER A 343 34.07 -1.81 3.80
N THR A 344 33.90 -3.09 4.13
CA THR A 344 34.18 -4.20 3.22
C THR A 344 32.86 -4.72 2.66
N VAL A 345 32.78 -4.86 1.34
CA VAL A 345 31.68 -5.51 0.63
C VAL A 345 32.21 -6.78 -0.01
N SER A 346 31.64 -7.93 0.30
CA SER A 346 32.09 -9.22 -0.23
C SER A 346 30.93 -10.14 -0.56
N VAL A 347 31.07 -10.93 -1.62
CA VAL A 347 30.14 -12.01 -1.99
C VAL A 347 30.93 -13.31 -2.10
N GLN A 348 30.45 -14.35 -1.44
CA GLN A 348 30.98 -15.71 -1.57
C GLN A 348 30.09 -16.47 -2.53
N ASP A 349 30.54 -16.65 -3.77
CA ASP A 349 29.78 -17.32 -4.82
C ASP A 349 30.33 -18.73 -5.06
N GLY A 350 29.62 -19.75 -4.55
CA GLY A 350 30.00 -21.16 -4.62
C GLY A 350 30.76 -21.68 -3.38
N PRO A 351 30.86 -23.03 -3.25
CA PRO A 351 31.39 -23.68 -2.06
C PRO A 351 32.86 -23.37 -1.79
N ASP A 352 33.68 -23.28 -2.85
CA ASP A 352 35.12 -23.00 -2.76
C ASP A 352 35.39 -21.53 -2.37
N ALA A 353 34.45 -20.63 -2.66
CA ALA A 353 34.48 -19.24 -2.20
C ALA A 353 34.01 -19.08 -0.74
N GLY A 354 33.54 -20.16 -0.12
CA GLY A 354 33.13 -20.18 1.29
C GLY A 354 31.63 -20.03 1.53
N GLN A 355 30.80 -20.01 0.47
CA GLN A 355 29.35 -19.81 0.57
C GLN A 355 28.70 -20.85 1.51
N SER A 356 28.12 -20.39 2.61
CA SER A 356 27.48 -21.24 3.63
C SER A 356 26.01 -21.53 3.32
N VAL A 357 25.25 -20.50 2.93
CA VAL A 357 23.84 -20.59 2.54
C VAL A 357 23.72 -20.54 1.03
N LYS A 358 22.97 -21.48 0.45
CA LYS A 358 22.69 -21.55 -1.00
C LYS A 358 21.69 -20.47 -1.43
N HIS A 359 22.13 -19.23 -1.30
CA HIS A 359 21.45 -18.05 -1.78
C HIS A 359 22.49 -16.95 -1.94
N VAL A 360 22.49 -16.17 -3.00
CA VAL A 360 23.34 -14.99 -3.12
C VAL A 360 23.13 -14.05 -1.93
N HIS A 361 24.23 -13.62 -1.31
CA HIS A 361 24.24 -12.56 -0.30
C HIS A 361 25.54 -11.78 -0.36
N ALA A 362 25.41 -10.45 -0.34
CA ALA A 362 26.53 -9.55 -0.12
C ALA A 362 26.66 -9.26 1.38
N HIS A 363 27.84 -9.53 1.92
CA HIS A 363 28.22 -9.11 3.26
C HIS A 363 28.64 -7.65 3.22
N ILE A 364 28.07 -6.83 4.11
CA ILE A 364 28.47 -5.44 4.31
C ILE A 364 29.02 -5.31 5.73
N LEU A 365 30.31 -5.00 5.83
CA LEU A 365 31.04 -4.95 7.09
C LEU A 365 31.64 -3.54 7.30
N PRO A 366 31.06 -2.67 8.14
CA PRO A 366 31.70 -1.41 8.51
C PRO A 366 32.99 -1.70 9.29
N ARG A 367 34.07 -0.99 8.96
CA ARG A 367 35.43 -1.33 9.38
C ARG A 367 36.02 -0.31 10.34
N ARG A 368 36.83 -0.79 11.28
CA ARG A 368 37.66 0.02 12.18
C ARG A 368 39.11 -0.45 12.19
N PRO A 369 40.06 0.42 12.51
CA PRO A 369 41.42 -0.01 12.81
C PRO A 369 41.40 -1.06 13.94
N GLY A 370 42.06 -2.21 13.70
CA GLY A 370 42.21 -3.26 14.71
C GLY A 370 41.04 -4.24 14.86
N ASP A 371 40.06 -4.28 13.94
CA ASP A 371 38.88 -5.17 14.00
C ASP A 371 39.20 -6.65 14.35
N PHE A 372 40.41 -7.13 14.02
CA PHE A 372 40.83 -8.52 14.22
C PHE A 372 42.08 -8.65 15.13
N GLY A 373 42.60 -7.54 15.66
CA GLY A 373 43.88 -7.51 16.39
C GLY A 373 45.09 -7.88 15.51
N ASP A 374 46.25 -8.05 16.14
CA ASP A 374 47.54 -8.26 15.45
C ASP A 374 47.99 -9.74 15.40
N ALA A 375 47.12 -10.67 15.83
CA ALA A 375 47.48 -12.09 15.90
C ALA A 375 47.55 -12.70 14.48
N PRO A 376 48.56 -13.53 14.16
CA PRO A 376 48.64 -14.23 12.87
C PRO A 376 47.39 -15.09 12.63
N GLY A 377 46.77 -14.97 11.45
CA GLY A 377 45.52 -15.68 11.09
C GLY A 377 44.24 -14.92 11.43
N ASN A 378 44.29 -13.90 12.28
CA ASN A 378 43.13 -13.04 12.54
C ASN A 378 42.97 -12.01 11.42
N ASN A 379 42.35 -12.42 10.31
CA ASN A 379 42.02 -11.53 9.21
C ASN A 379 40.58 -11.71 8.73
N ILE A 380 40.09 -10.70 8.00
CA ILE A 380 38.71 -10.66 7.51
C ILE A 380 38.35 -11.85 6.59
N TYR A 381 39.30 -12.35 5.81
CA TYR A 381 39.05 -13.43 4.85
C TYR A 381 38.81 -14.76 5.58
N GLU A 382 39.64 -15.08 6.57
CA GLU A 382 39.44 -16.26 7.42
C GLU A 382 38.15 -16.16 8.24
N ALA A 383 37.87 -14.98 8.80
CA ALA A 383 36.67 -14.75 9.60
C ALA A 383 35.38 -14.91 8.77
N ILE A 384 35.31 -14.31 7.58
CA ILE A 384 34.12 -14.41 6.72
C ILE A 384 33.90 -15.85 6.22
N VAL A 385 34.96 -16.61 5.91
CA VAL A 385 34.83 -18.02 5.48
C VAL A 385 34.34 -18.93 6.61
N THR A 386 34.68 -18.63 7.86
CA THR A 386 34.45 -19.56 8.99
C THR A 386 33.29 -19.19 9.91
N HIS A 387 32.84 -17.93 9.92
CA HIS A 387 31.92 -17.43 10.95
C HIS A 387 30.62 -18.24 11.06
N ASP A 388 30.05 -18.70 9.96
CA ASP A 388 28.77 -19.42 9.95
C ASP A 388 28.90 -20.95 10.02
N ARG A 389 30.12 -21.49 10.16
CA ARG A 389 30.38 -22.95 10.12
C ARG A 389 30.40 -23.64 11.48
N ASP A 390 30.46 -22.89 12.58
CA ASP A 390 30.45 -23.44 13.94
C ASP A 390 29.01 -23.66 14.44
N PRO A 391 28.59 -24.91 14.73
CA PRO A 391 27.22 -25.25 15.15
C PRO A 391 26.86 -24.87 16.59
N ASN A 392 27.78 -24.29 17.39
CA ASN A 392 27.48 -23.90 18.77
C ASN A 392 26.45 -22.76 18.89
N SER A 393 25.30 -23.03 19.50
CA SER A 393 24.18 -22.08 19.61
C SER A 393 24.42 -20.88 20.53
N ALA A 394 25.48 -20.90 21.34
CA ALA A 394 25.76 -19.86 22.35
C ALA A 394 26.17 -18.50 21.74
N LEU A 395 26.51 -18.45 20.44
CA LEU A 395 26.91 -17.24 19.72
C LEU A 395 25.79 -16.63 18.87
N PHE A 396 24.61 -17.25 18.81
CA PHE A 396 23.50 -16.73 18.01
C PHE A 396 22.75 -15.62 18.75
N ARG A 397 22.55 -14.51 18.06
CA ARG A 397 21.73 -13.41 18.57
C ARG A 397 20.25 -13.81 18.63
N THR A 398 19.53 -13.34 19.64
CA THR A 398 18.07 -13.49 19.72
C THR A 398 17.39 -12.55 18.71
N ILE A 399 16.17 -12.90 18.31
CA ILE A 399 15.35 -12.05 17.42
C ILE A 399 15.14 -10.68 18.06
N GLU A 400 14.99 -10.59 19.38
CA GLU A 400 14.79 -9.32 20.10
C GLU A 400 16.01 -8.40 19.97
N HIS A 401 17.23 -8.92 20.14
CA HIS A 401 18.46 -8.15 19.94
C HIS A 401 18.62 -7.72 18.48
N MET A 402 18.33 -8.62 17.54
CA MET A 402 18.38 -8.34 16.11
C MET A 402 17.35 -7.26 15.70
N ALA A 403 16.14 -7.32 16.27
CA ALA A 403 15.07 -6.35 16.01
C ALA A 403 15.41 -4.96 16.56
N ALA A 404 16.05 -4.88 17.74
CA ALA A 404 16.51 -3.62 18.29
C ALA A 404 17.57 -2.95 17.39
N GLU A 405 18.54 -3.70 16.87
CA GLU A 405 19.52 -3.20 15.90
C GLU A 405 18.85 -2.76 14.58
N THR A 406 17.91 -3.57 14.08
CA THR A 406 17.13 -3.27 12.87
C THR A 406 16.41 -1.93 12.97
N GLU A 407 15.82 -1.62 14.12
CA GLU A 407 15.09 -0.38 14.35
C GLU A 407 15.99 0.87 14.31
N VAL A 408 17.24 0.75 14.74
CA VAL A 408 18.24 1.83 14.61
C VAL A 408 18.46 2.16 13.13
N TYR A 409 18.65 1.14 12.30
CA TYR A 409 18.88 1.31 10.86
C TYR A 409 17.65 1.88 10.14
N ARG A 410 16.45 1.40 10.48
CA ARG A 410 15.19 1.91 9.92
C ARG A 410 15.00 3.40 10.19
N LYS A 411 15.34 3.88 11.40
CA LYS A 411 15.24 5.30 11.76
C LYS A 411 16.16 6.17 10.92
N VAL A 412 17.40 5.73 10.67
CA VAL A 412 18.35 6.47 9.81
C VAL A 412 17.85 6.54 8.37
N ILE A 413 17.30 5.45 7.84
CA ILE A 413 16.69 5.42 6.49
C ILE A 413 15.48 6.35 6.43
N ALA A 414 14.58 6.28 7.41
CA ALA A 414 13.37 7.10 7.45
C ALA A 414 13.69 8.60 7.49
N ALA A 415 14.69 9.00 8.28
CA ALA A 415 15.12 10.39 8.41
C ALA A 415 15.80 10.96 7.15
N ASN A 416 16.21 10.11 6.20
CA ASN A 416 16.97 10.51 5.02
C ASN A 416 16.31 10.05 3.70
N ARG A 417 15.00 9.80 3.69
CA ARG A 417 14.25 9.35 2.51
C ARG A 417 14.41 10.23 1.27
N ASP A 418 14.64 11.53 1.43
CA ASP A 418 14.80 12.43 0.28
C ASP A 418 16.19 12.33 -0.39
N LYS A 419 17.15 11.66 0.27
CA LYS A 419 18.53 11.46 -0.20
C LYS A 419 18.78 10.05 -0.73
N LEU A 420 17.83 9.13 -0.54
CA LEU A 420 17.89 7.70 -0.87
C LEU A 420 16.87 7.39 -1.97
#